data_AF-A0A4Y2QL95-F1
#
_entry.id   AF-A0A4Y2QL95-F1
#
_cell.length_a   1.000
_cell.length_b   1.000
_cell.length_c   1.000
_cell.angle_alpha   90.00
_cell.angle_beta   90.00
_cell.angle_gamma   90.00
#
_symmetry.space_group_name_H-M   'P 1'
#
loop_
_entity.id
_entity.type
_entity.pdbx_description
1 polymer ?
#
loop_
_entity_poly.entity_id
_entity_poly.type
_entity_poly.pdbx_seq_one_letter_code
_entity_poly.pdbx_strand_id
1 'polypeptide(L)'
;MLNDSVPFSLKDKKIFRADRPGSSRGGLMTAVDSNIPALLVPLSLPPSEVEVLIVKIWAIPNSSAPLTVVNLYSPRGKFDTPWLESLISQLTLPFLILGDFNVHHPALGSLFLFRRI
;
A
#
# COMPACT_ATOMS: atom_id res chain seq x y z
N MET A 1 6.72 0.85 14.15
CA MET A 1 7.14 1.89 13.19
C MET A 1 8.21 1.29 12.31
N LEU A 2 7.99 1.28 11.00
CA LEU A 2 8.99 0.77 10.07
C LEU A 2 10.02 1.87 9.83
N ASN A 3 11.26 1.59 10.19
CA ASN A 3 12.41 2.42 9.85
C ASN A 3 13.52 1.49 9.33
N ASP A 4 14.39 2.01 8.47
CA ASP A 4 15.47 1.23 7.87
C ASP A 4 16.49 0.71 8.90
N SER A 5 16.56 1.34 10.07
CA SER A 5 17.47 1.02 11.17
C SER A 5 17.00 -0.14 12.06
N VAL A 6 15.75 -0.58 11.94
CA VAL A 6 15.16 -1.64 12.77
C VAL A 6 14.92 -2.87 11.90
N PRO A 7 15.70 -3.95 12.08
CA PRO A 7 15.43 -5.21 11.41
C PRO A 7 14.08 -5.76 11.90
N PHE A 8 13.25 -6.18 10.96
CA PHE A 8 11.95 -6.77 11.24
C PHE A 8 11.78 -8.02 10.38
N SER A 9 11.43 -9.13 11.01
CA SER A 9 11.14 -10.40 10.35
C SER A 9 9.91 -11.05 10.96
N LEU A 10 9.14 -11.75 10.13
CA LEU A 10 8.06 -12.62 10.57
C LEU A 10 8.39 -14.02 10.06
N LYS A 11 8.19 -15.02 10.94
CA LYS A 11 8.46 -16.42 10.61
C LYS A 11 7.61 -16.84 9.40
N ASP A 12 8.23 -17.55 8.45
CA ASP A 12 7.59 -18.07 7.23
C ASP A 12 6.95 -16.99 6.34
N LYS A 13 7.45 -15.74 6.44
CA LYS A 13 7.04 -14.63 5.58
C LYS A 13 8.22 -13.97 4.86
N LYS A 14 8.00 -13.65 3.59
CA LYS A 14 8.79 -12.68 2.83
C LYS A 14 8.23 -11.28 3.11
N ILE A 15 9.07 -10.37 3.58
CA ILE A 15 8.69 -9.01 3.94
C ILE A 15 9.13 -8.04 2.84
N PHE A 16 8.18 -7.28 2.31
CA PHE A 16 8.43 -6.12 1.45
C PHE A 16 8.14 -4.86 2.23
N ARG A 17 9.01 -3.85 2.14
CA ARG A 17 8.87 -2.59 2.88
C ARG A 17 9.13 -1.39 1.99
N ALA A 18 8.47 -0.30 2.31
CA ALA A 18 8.83 1.04 1.87
C ALA A 18 8.92 1.91 3.14
N ASP A 19 10.13 2.13 3.61
CA ASP A 19 10.39 2.89 4.82
C ASP A 19 10.48 4.38 4.47
N ARG A 20 9.92 5.28 5.30
CA ARG A 20 9.97 6.72 5.05
C ARG A 20 11.30 7.30 5.55
N PRO A 21 12.16 7.86 4.69
CA PRO A 21 13.46 8.39 5.10
C PRO A 21 13.32 9.48 6.16
N GLY A 22 14.13 9.40 7.22
CA GLY A 22 14.20 10.41 8.28
C GLY A 22 12.93 10.55 9.14
N SER A 23 11.97 9.63 9.02
CA SER A 23 10.69 9.74 9.72
C SER A 23 10.50 8.69 10.80
N SER A 24 10.20 9.20 12.00
CA SER A 24 9.46 8.61 13.11
C SER A 24 8.16 7.88 12.80
N ARG A 25 7.54 8.21 11.67
CA ARG A 25 6.11 8.03 11.35
C ARG A 25 5.90 7.58 9.91
N GLY A 26 4.95 6.68 9.69
CA GLY A 26 4.66 6.11 8.36
C GLY A 26 5.45 4.84 8.09
N GLY A 27 5.70 4.59 6.80
CA GLY A 27 6.26 3.35 6.29
C GLY A 27 5.18 2.31 6.02
N LEU A 28 5.39 1.51 4.98
CA LEU A 28 4.50 0.45 4.54
C LEU A 28 5.19 -0.90 4.58
N MET A 29 4.43 -1.93 4.92
CA MET A 29 4.88 -3.32 4.84
C MET A 29 3.80 -4.19 4.22
N THR A 30 4.24 -5.07 3.32
CA THR A 30 3.45 -6.18 2.82
C THR A 30 4.19 -7.47 3.14
N ALA A 31 3.60 -8.32 3.97
CA ALA A 31 4.14 -9.64 4.30
C ALA A 31 3.42 -10.70 3.47
N VAL A 32 4.19 -11.53 2.77
CA VAL A 32 3.67 -12.64 1.95
C VAL A 32 4.19 -13.95 2.50
N ASP A 33 3.39 -15.01 2.45
CA ASP A 33 3.87 -16.35 2.80
C ASP A 33 5.12 -16.73 1.99
N SER A 34 6.15 -17.27 2.63
CA SER A 34 7.41 -17.61 1.95
C SER A 34 7.23 -18.66 0.85
N ASN A 35 6.15 -19.45 0.87
CA ASN A 35 5.84 -20.43 -0.17
C ASN A 35 5.09 -19.82 -1.36
N ILE A 36 4.66 -18.56 -1.27
CA ILE A 36 3.97 -17.86 -2.36
C ILE A 36 4.99 -16.98 -3.10
N PRO A 37 5.18 -17.18 -4.42
CA PRO A 37 6.03 -16.30 -5.21
C PRO A 37 5.52 -14.86 -5.16
N ALA A 38 6.43 -13.93 -4.87
CA ALA A 38 6.11 -12.52 -4.76
C ALA A 38 7.25 -11.62 -5.21
N LEU A 39 6.90 -10.49 -5.82
CA LEU A 39 7.83 -9.54 -6.42
C LEU A 39 7.44 -8.09 -6.09
N LEU A 40 8.42 -7.32 -5.62
CA LEU A 40 8.29 -5.87 -5.46
C LEU A 40 8.20 -5.20 -6.83
N VAL A 41 7.24 -4.31 -7.03
CA VAL A 41 7.12 -3.52 -8.25
C VAL A 41 7.73 -2.14 -8.01
N PRO A 42 8.79 -1.75 -8.74
CA PRO A 42 9.32 -0.39 -8.66
C PRO A 42 8.30 0.58 -9.26
N LEU A 43 8.19 1.75 -8.64
CA LEU A 43 7.26 2.80 -9.06
C LEU A 43 8.03 4.06 -9.46
N SER A 44 7.51 4.73 -10.48
CA SER A 44 7.88 6.10 -10.81
C SER A 44 6.63 6.95 -10.72
N LEU A 45 6.35 7.47 -9.53
CA LEU A 45 5.21 8.34 -9.25
C LEU A 45 5.68 9.78 -9.02
N PRO A 46 4.84 10.78 -9.34
CA PRO A 46 5.11 12.15 -8.94
C PRO A 46 5.20 12.27 -7.41
N PRO A 47 5.93 13.28 -6.89
CA PRO A 47 6.05 13.50 -5.45
C PRO A 47 4.69 13.62 -4.77
N SER A 48 4.51 12.95 -3.63
CA SER A 48 3.28 12.97 -2.85
C SER A 48 3.55 12.62 -1.39
N GLU A 49 2.69 13.08 -0.49
CA GLU A 49 2.67 12.63 0.91
C GLU A 49 2.05 11.22 1.04
N VAL A 50 1.34 10.76 0.01
CA VAL A 50 0.76 9.41 -0.06
C VAL A 50 1.87 8.40 -0.27
N GLU A 51 1.94 7.42 0.61
CA GLU A 51 2.91 6.33 0.56
C GLU A 51 2.28 5.15 -0.16
N VAL A 52 3.07 4.47 -1.01
CA VAL A 52 2.63 3.29 -1.77
C VAL A 52 3.70 2.21 -1.76
N LEU A 53 3.26 0.97 -1.59
CA LEU A 53 4.05 -0.24 -1.74
C LEU A 53 3.28 -1.24 -2.61
N ILE A 54 3.85 -1.63 -3.75
CA ILE A 54 3.20 -2.55 -4.69
C ILE A 54 3.96 -3.87 -4.74
N VAL A 55 3.22 -4.96 -4.58
CA VAL A 55 3.75 -6.32 -4.65
C VAL A 55 2.86 -7.16 -5.58
N LYS A 56 3.48 -7.83 -6.55
CA LYS A 56 2.83 -8.89 -7.33
C LYS A 56 2.91 -10.20 -6.55
N ILE A 57 1.80 -10.92 -6.44
CA ILE A 57 1.72 -12.23 -5.78
C ILE A 57 1.10 -13.27 -6.72
N TRP A 58 1.69 -14.47 -6.77
CA TRP A 58 1.16 -15.61 -7.52
C TRP A 58 0.42 -16.55 -6.57
N ALA A 59 -0.73 -16.07 -6.07
CA ALA A 59 -1.49 -16.76 -5.02
C ALA A 59 -2.41 -17.88 -5.54
N ILE A 60 -2.66 -17.94 -6.85
CA ILE A 60 -3.56 -18.94 -7.45
C ILE A 60 -2.71 -20.12 -7.94
N PRO A 61 -2.92 -21.34 -7.40
CA PRO A 61 -2.20 -22.53 -7.87
C PRO A 61 -2.38 -22.74 -9.37
N ASN A 62 -1.30 -23.09 -10.07
CA ASN A 62 -1.27 -23.34 -11.51
C ASN A 62 -1.62 -22.12 -12.40
N SER A 63 -1.66 -20.91 -11.85
CA SER A 63 -1.81 -19.67 -12.63
C SER A 63 -0.45 -18.99 -12.82
N SER A 64 -0.16 -18.56 -14.05
CA SER A 64 0.97 -17.68 -14.35
C SER A 64 0.64 -16.20 -14.16
N ALA A 65 -0.63 -15.85 -13.98
CA ALA A 65 -1.09 -14.48 -13.80
C ALA A 65 -0.97 -14.05 -12.32
N PRO A 66 -0.22 -12.97 -12.01
CA PRO A 66 -0.16 -12.43 -10.66
C PRO A 66 -1.40 -11.61 -10.30
N LEU A 67 -1.71 -11.55 -9.01
CA LEU A 67 -2.50 -10.47 -8.42
C LEU A 67 -1.56 -9.34 -8.02
N THR A 68 -1.85 -8.11 -8.46
CA THR A 68 -1.11 -6.92 -8.01
C THR A 68 -1.75 -6.38 -6.75
N VAL A 69 -1.03 -6.38 -5.62
CA VAL A 69 -1.49 -5.79 -4.35
C VAL A 69 -0.82 -4.44 -4.16
N VAL A 70 -1.63 -3.40 -4.04
CA VAL A 70 -1.21 -2.02 -3.76
C VAL A 70 -1.55 -1.72 -2.31
N ASN A 71 -0.55 -1.63 -1.45
CA ASN A 71 -0.70 -1.13 -0.08
C ASN A 71 -0.45 0.38 -0.10
N LEU A 72 -1.42 1.16 0.35
CA LEU A 72 -1.42 2.62 0.25
C LEU A 72 -1.73 3.24 1.61
N TYR A 73 -1.01 4.31 1.95
CA TYR A 73 -1.29 5.11 3.14
C TYR A 73 -1.34 6.59 2.79
N SER A 74 -2.48 7.24 3.06
CA SER A 74 -2.62 8.70 2.97
C SER A 74 -2.72 9.28 4.38
N PRO A 75 -1.68 9.98 4.88
CA PRO A 75 -1.68 10.47 6.26
C PRO A 75 -2.71 11.57 6.54
N ARG A 76 -3.26 12.20 5.49
CA ARG A 76 -4.20 13.34 5.61
C ARG A 76 -5.55 13.10 4.93
N GLY A 77 -5.80 11.91 4.39
CA GLY A 77 -7.03 11.66 3.65
C GLY A 77 -7.14 12.43 2.34
N LYS A 78 -6.03 12.95 1.83
CA LYS A 78 -5.99 13.76 0.62
C LYS A 78 -5.37 12.95 -0.51
N PHE A 79 -6.04 12.99 -1.65
CA PHE A 79 -5.59 12.36 -2.88
C PHE A 79 -5.68 13.38 -4.00
N ASP A 80 -4.55 13.61 -4.66
CA ASP A 80 -4.51 14.40 -5.89
C ASP A 80 -4.97 13.52 -7.05
N THR A 81 -5.95 13.96 -7.83
CA THR A 81 -6.52 13.19 -8.93
C THR A 81 -5.46 12.83 -9.98
N PRO A 82 -4.65 13.78 -10.51
CA PRO A 82 -3.54 13.46 -11.40
C PRO A 82 -2.57 12.40 -10.84
N TRP A 83 -2.24 12.50 -9.54
CA TRP A 83 -1.38 11.51 -8.89
C TRP A 83 -2.03 10.10 -8.86
N LEU A 84 -3.32 10.00 -8.54
CA LEU A 84 -4.06 8.73 -8.55
C LEU A 84 -4.15 8.12 -9.95
N GLU A 85 -4.39 8.94 -10.98
CA GLU A 85 -4.40 8.48 -12.38
C GLU A 85 -3.01 7.96 -12.81
N SER A 86 -1.94 8.63 -12.35
CA SER A 86 -0.56 8.15 -12.58
C SER A 86 -0.29 6.80 -11.91
N LEU A 87 -0.85 6.56 -10.73
CA LEU A 87 -0.78 5.25 -10.07
C LEU A 87 -1.58 4.19 -10.84
N ILE A 88 -2.85 4.47 -11.14
CA ILE A 88 -3.76 3.51 -11.78
C ILE A 88 -3.28 3.11 -13.17
N SER A 89 -2.76 4.06 -13.95
CA SER A 89 -2.22 3.79 -15.30
C SER A 89 -1.01 2.86 -15.32
N GLN A 90 -0.32 2.67 -14.19
CA GLN A 90 0.79 1.71 -14.04
C GLN A 90 0.33 0.31 -13.61
N LEU A 91 -0.95 0.12 -13.28
CA LEU A 91 -1.49 -1.15 -12.81
C LEU A 91 -2.01 -2.00 -13.96
N THR A 92 -1.75 -3.31 -13.89
CA THR A 92 -2.35 -4.30 -14.77
C THR A 92 -3.34 -5.14 -13.99
N LEU A 93 -4.54 -5.37 -14.54
CA LEU A 93 -5.54 -6.24 -13.93
C LEU A 93 -5.05 -7.71 -13.85
N PRO A 94 -5.42 -8.45 -12.79
CA PRO A 94 -6.17 -8.00 -11.63
C PRO A 94 -5.29 -7.26 -10.62
N PHE A 95 -5.84 -6.22 -9.99
CA PHE A 95 -5.20 -5.53 -8.89
C PHE A 95 -6.17 -5.27 -7.74
N LEU A 96 -5.62 -5.12 -6.54
CA LEU A 96 -6.33 -4.78 -5.33
C LEU A 96 -5.62 -3.62 -4.63
N ILE A 97 -6.34 -2.52 -4.37
CA ILE A 97 -5.83 -1.37 -3.62
C ILE A 97 -6.39 -1.45 -2.19
N LEU A 98 -5.50 -1.46 -1.21
CA LEU A 98 -5.81 -1.58 0.21
C LEU A 98 -4.97 -0.59 1.00
N GLY A 99 -5.36 -0.36 2.26
CA GLY A 99 -4.54 0.31 3.24
C GLY A 99 -5.34 1.33 4.04
N ASP A 100 -4.64 2.29 4.63
CA ASP A 100 -5.24 3.34 5.42
C ASP A 100 -5.33 4.64 4.61
N PHE A 101 -6.51 4.89 4.06
CA PHE A 101 -6.76 6.09 3.27
C PHE A 101 -6.98 7.33 4.13
N ASN A 102 -7.27 7.21 5.43
CA ASN A 102 -7.74 8.31 6.29
C ASN A 102 -8.86 9.18 5.67
N VAL A 103 -9.70 8.60 4.81
CA VAL A 103 -10.86 9.28 4.21
C VAL A 103 -12.10 9.01 5.04
N HIS A 104 -12.78 10.07 5.44
CA HIS A 104 -14.08 10.01 6.10
C HIS A 104 -15.18 10.19 5.06
N HIS A 105 -15.75 9.09 4.60
CA HIS A 105 -16.86 9.12 3.66
C HIS A 105 -18.03 8.26 4.16
N PRO A 106 -19.30 8.70 4.04
CA PRO A 106 -20.45 7.95 4.54
C PRO A 106 -20.58 6.58 3.88
N ALA A 107 -20.23 6.48 2.59
CA ALA A 107 -20.20 5.20 1.88
C ALA A 107 -19.17 4.20 2.44
N LEU A 108 -18.20 4.67 3.24
CA LEU A 108 -17.22 3.84 3.94
C LEU A 108 -17.64 3.57 5.40
N GLY A 109 -18.90 3.88 5.77
CA GLY A 109 -19.40 3.71 7.13
C GLY A 109 -18.92 4.78 8.13
N SER A 110 -18.31 5.87 7.65
CA SER A 110 -17.88 6.97 8.52
C SER A 110 -19.11 7.76 8.99
N LEU A 111 -19.43 7.65 10.28
CA LEU A 111 -20.39 8.53 10.94
C LEU A 111 -19.79 9.96 10.98
N PHE A 112 -20.32 10.87 10.18
CA PHE A 112 -20.12 12.29 10.43
C PHE A 112 -20.89 12.65 11.71
N LEU A 113 -20.26 12.46 12.87
CA LEU A 113 -20.76 13.11 14.07
C LEU A 113 -20.51 14.60 13.88
N PHE A 114 -21.55 15.34 13.49
CA PHE A 114 -21.55 16.80 13.58
C PHE A 114 -21.30 17.17 15.03
N ARG A 115 -20.04 17.40 15.40
CA ARG A 115 -19.74 18.26 16.54
C ARG A 115 -20.06 19.68 16.10
N ARG A 116 -21.33 20.07 16.29
CA ARG A 116 -21.68 21.49 16.42
C ARG A 116 -20.87 22.03 17.60
N ILE A 117 -19.95 22.94 17.30
CA ILE A 117 -19.41 23.90 18.26
C ILE A 117 -20.49 24.97 18.44
#